data_AF-A0AAJ2GJW4-F1
#
_entry.id   AF-A0AAJ2GJW4-F1
#
_cell.length_a   1.000
_cell.length_b   1.000
_cell.length_c   1.000
_cell.angle_alpha   90.00
_cell.angle_beta   90.00
_cell.angle_gamma   90.00
#
_symmetry.space_group_name_H-M   'P 1'
#
loop_
_entity.id
_entity.type
_entity.pdbx_description
1 polymer ?
#
loop_
_entity_poly.entity_id
_entity_poly.type
_entity_poly.pdbx_seq_one_letter_code
_entity_poly.pdbx_strand_id
1 'polypeptide(L)' 'MKPLVDLSGKRGLIVGIANESSIAAGCAEAFAHCGARLAATYLNEKAKSHVAPRRRTARHRVDGTMRRAGSG' A
#
# COMPACT_ATOMS: atom_id res chain seq x y z
N MET A 1 -12.55 -11.93 -9.73
CA MET A 1 -13.64 -10.96 -9.52
C MET A 1 -13.22 -9.66 -10.20
N LYS A 2 -14.08 -9.05 -11.03
CA LYS A 2 -13.76 -7.76 -11.67
C LYS A 2 -13.99 -6.64 -10.63
N PRO A 3 -12.99 -5.79 -10.33
CA PRO A 3 -13.19 -4.71 -9.38
C PRO A 3 -14.24 -3.73 -9.91
N LEU A 4 -15.01 -3.12 -8.99
CA LEU A 4 -16.04 -2.13 -9.33
C LEU A 4 -15.43 -0.87 -9.96
N VAL A 5 -14.16 -0.58 -9.68
CA VAL A 5 -13.42 0.59 -10.17
C VAL A 5 -12.08 0.12 -10.74
N ASP A 6 -11.69 0.66 -11.90
CA ASP A 6 -10.36 0.49 -12.46
C ASP A 6 -9.46 1.68 -12.07
N LEU A 7 -8.37 1.38 -11.36
CA LEU A 7 -7.35 2.34 -10.94
C LEU A 7 -6.03 2.16 -11.71
N SER A 8 -6.05 1.40 -12.81
CA SER A 8 -4.91 1.24 -13.70
C SER A 8 -4.32 2.60 -14.12
N GLY A 9 -2.99 2.69 -14.07
CA GLY A 9 -2.24 3.92 -14.38
C GLY A 9 -2.34 5.03 -13.32
N LYS A 10 -3.15 4.88 -12.27
CA LYS A 10 -3.24 5.85 -11.16
C LYS A 10 -2.16 5.58 -10.12
N ARG A 11 -1.70 6.66 -9.48
CA ARG A 11 -0.72 6.64 -8.39
C ARG A 11 -1.38 7.14 -7.11
N GLY A 12 -1.19 6.41 -6.01
CA GLY A 12 -1.78 6.75 -4.70
C GLY A 12 -0.76 6.69 -3.57
N LEU A 13 -0.92 7.55 -2.57
CA LEU A 13 -0.15 7.52 -1.33
C LEU A 13 -1.04 6.98 -0.20
N ILE A 14 -0.59 5.93 0.48
CA ILE A 14 -1.25 5.37 1.66
C ILE A 14 -0.47 5.76 2.91
N VAL A 15 -1.17 6.37 3.86
CA VAL A 15 -0.64 6.77 5.17
C VAL A 15 -1.38 6.02 6.27
N GLY A 16 -0.72 5.81 7.41
CA GLY A 16 -1.38 5.26 8.61
C GLY A 16 -1.52 3.73 8.64
N ILE A 17 -0.70 2.97 7.90
CA ILE A 17 -0.65 1.51 8.05
C ILE A 17 0.04 1.19 9.38
N ALA A 18 -0.72 0.61 10.31
CA ALA A 18 -0.22 0.20 11.63
C ALA A 18 0.08 -1.30 11.67
N ASN A 19 -0.81 -2.12 11.10
CA ASN A 19 -0.76 -3.58 11.07
C ASN A 19 -1.71 -4.12 9.97
N GLU A 20 -1.81 -5.43 9.84
CA GLU A 20 -2.65 -6.10 8.83
C GLU A 20 -4.15 -5.84 8.99
N SER A 21 -4.61 -5.59 10.23
CA SER A 21 -6.02 -5.32 10.53
C SER A 21 -6.38 -3.83 10.45
N SER A 22 -5.42 -2.97 10.10
CA SER A 22 -5.68 -1.53 9.97
C SER A 22 -6.50 -1.21 8.71
N ILE A 23 -7.36 -0.20 8.79
CA ILE A 23 -8.18 0.25 7.66
C ILE A 23 -7.31 0.59 6.45
N ALA A 24 -6.18 1.27 6.68
CA ALA A 24 -5.23 1.63 5.63
C ALA A 24 -4.64 0.42 4.90
N ALA A 25 -4.41 -0.70 5.60
CA ALA A 25 -3.94 -1.95 4.97
C ALA A 25 -5.00 -2.54 4.05
N GLY A 26 -6.27 -2.56 4.48
CA GLY A 26 -7.40 -2.99 3.65
C GLY A 26 -7.59 -2.12 2.41
N CYS A 27 -7.48 -0.79 2.56
CA CYS A 27 -7.52 0.15 1.42
C CYS A 27 -6.36 -0.11 0.44
N ALA A 28 -5.14 -0.32 0.95
CA ALA A 28 -3.98 -0.60 0.09
C ALA A 28 -4.17 -1.88 -0.74
N GLU A 29 -4.70 -2.95 -0.13
CA GLU A 29 -5.01 -4.19 -0.83
C GLU A 29 -6.10 -3.99 -1.89
N ALA A 30 -7.22 -3.34 -1.53
CA ALA A 30 -8.31 -3.06 -2.45
C ALA A 30 -7.85 -2.23 -3.65
N PHE A 31 -7.07 -1.17 -3.43
CA PHE A 31 -6.58 -0.33 -4.53
C PHE A 31 -5.53 -1.02 -5.40
N ALA A 32 -4.68 -1.86 -4.82
CA ALA A 32 -3.77 -2.70 -5.58
C ALA A 32 -4.52 -3.72 -6.45
N HIS A 33 -5.61 -4.31 -5.95
CA HIS A 33 -6.49 -5.18 -6.73
C HIS A 33 -7.21 -4.44 -7.86
N CYS A 34 -7.47 -3.14 -7.71
CA CYS A 34 -7.96 -2.27 -8.78
C CYS A 34 -6.87 -1.82 -9.77
N GLY A 35 -5.61 -2.23 -9.62
CA GLY A 35 -4.51 -1.89 -10.54
C GLY A 35 -3.77 -0.58 -10.25
N ALA A 36 -3.99 0.03 -9.07
CA ALA A 36 -3.27 1.24 -8.68
C ALA A 36 -1.78 0.95 -8.39
N ARG A 37 -0.92 1.93 -8.69
CA ARG A 37 0.47 1.97 -8.20
C ARG A 37 0.51 2.76 -6.89
N LEU A 38 0.83 2.09 -5.79
CA LEU A 38 0.79 2.73 -4.46
C LEU A 38 2.19 2.99 -3.92
N ALA A 39 2.34 4.10 -3.20
CA ALA A 39 3.41 4.35 -2.26
C ALA A 39 2.84 4.32 -0.84
N ALA A 40 3.64 3.93 0.14
CA ALA A 40 3.18 3.88 1.52
C ALA A 40 4.25 4.38 2.50
N THR A 41 3.80 5.04 3.56
CA THR A 41 4.65 5.49 4.68
C THR A 41 4.33 4.71 5.94
N TYR A 42 5.34 4.48 6.78
CA TYR A 42 5.19 3.85 8.08
C TYR A 42 5.62 4.79 9.21
N LEU A 43 4.97 4.71 10.36
CA LEU A 43 5.27 5.58 11.51
C LEU A 43 6.56 5.17 12.23
N ASN A 44 6.80 3.86 12.33
CA ASN A 44 7.91 3.27 13.09
C ASN A 44 8.39 1.95 12.47
N GLU A 45 9.52 1.42 12.92
CA GLU A 45 10.10 0.18 12.40
C GLU A 45 9.20 -1.05 12.60
N LYS A 46 8.35 -1.05 13.64
CA LYS A 46 7.36 -2.14 13.84
C LYS A 46 6.35 -2.18 12.70
N ALA A 47 5.89 -1.02 12.23
CA ALA A 47 4.94 -0.91 11.13
C ALA A 47 5.56 -1.22 9.76
N LYS A 48 6.89 -1.07 9.60
CA LYS A 48 7.60 -1.27 8.33
C LYS A 48 7.39 -2.65 7.72
N SER A 49 7.38 -3.71 8.54
CA SER A 49 7.12 -5.09 8.10
C SER A 49 5.70 -5.29 7.56
N HIS A 50 4.74 -4.48 8.02
CA HIS A 50 3.35 -4.51 7.55
C HIS A 50 3.14 -3.68 6.29
N VAL A 51 4.01 -2.71 6.03
CA VAL A 51 3.98 -1.86 4.82
C VAL A 51 4.71 -2.51 3.65
N ALA A 52 5.66 -3.42 3.92
CA ALA A 52 6.46 -4.11 2.90
C ALA A 52 5.59 -4.80 1.83
N PRO A 53 6.03 -4.85 0.55
CA PRO A 53 5.22 -5.37 -0.53
C PRO A 53 4.94 -6.86 -0.31
N ARG A 54 3.69 -7.22 -0.02
CA ARG A 54 3.30 -8.62 0.14
C ARG A 54 3.19 -9.28 -1.22
N ARG A 55 4.17 -10.13 -1.52
CA ARG A 55 4.33 -10.89 -2.77
C ARG A 55 3.35 -12.08 -2.87
N ARG A 56 2.07 -11.92 -2.50
CA ARG A 56 1.14 -13.08 -2.52
C ARG A 56 0.41 -13.26 -3.85
N THR A 57 0.15 -12.21 -4.64
CA THR A 57 -0.59 -12.44 -5.91
C THR A 57 -0.53 -11.31 -6.94
N ALA A 58 0.04 -10.14 -6.66
CA ALA A 58 0.00 -9.02 -7.58
C ALA A 58 1.36 -8.81 -8.26
N ARG A 59 1.38 -8.91 -9.59
CA ARG A 59 2.41 -8.33 -10.46
C ARG A 59 2.36 -6.79 -10.47
N HIS A 60 1.83 -6.16 -9.41
CA HIS A 60 1.75 -4.71 -9.28
C HIS A 60 2.82 -4.24 -8.30
N ARG A 61 3.81 -3.54 -8.85
CA ARG A 61 4.92 -2.97 -8.10
C ARG A 61 4.39 -1.87 -7.19
N VAL A 62 4.65 -2.01 -5.90
CA VAL A 62 4.76 -0.86 -5.00
C VAL A 62 6.06 -0.16 -5.40
N ASP A 63 6.00 0.73 -6.39
CA ASP A 63 7.18 1.43 -6.92
C ASP A 63 7.63 2.60 -6.02
N GLY A 64 6.87 2.92 -4.97
CA GLY A 64 7.16 4.01 -4.06
C GLY A 64 8.14 3.62 -2.96
N THR A 65 9.19 4.42 -2.79
CA THR A 65 10.09 4.38 -1.64
C THR A 65 9.31 4.37 -0.33
N MET A 66 9.42 3.29 0.45
CA MET A 66 8.84 3.23 1.80
C MET A 66 9.65 4.13 2.72
N ARG A 67 9.07 5.26 3.13
CA ARG A 67 9.73 6.23 3.99
C ARG A 67 9.05 6.32 5.34
N ARG A 68 9.84 6.50 6.39
CA ARG A 68 9.33 6.76 7.74
C ARG A 68 8.65 8.14 7.76
N ALA A 69 7.41 8.20 8.24
CA ALA A 69 6.71 9.46 8.43
C ALA A 69 7.53 10.36 9.39
N GLY A 70 7.84 11.59 8.96
CA GLY A 70 8.61 12.55 9.75
C GLY A 70 10.13 12.31 9.81
N SER A 71 10.69 11.39 9.01
CA SER A 71 12.13 11.47 8.71
C SER A 71 12.33 12.69 7.82
N GLY A 72 12.94 13.75 8.31
CA GLY A 72 13.38 14.89 7.48
C GLY A 72 14.73 14.51 6.90
#